data_AF-A0A1G9Y0C4-F1
#
_entry.id   AF-A0A1G9Y0C4-F1
#
_cell.length_a   1.000
_cell.length_b   1.000
_cell.length_c   1.000
_cell.angle_alpha   90.00
_cell.angle_beta   90.00
_cell.angle_gamma   90.00
#
_symmetry.space_group_name_H-M   'P 1'
#
loop_
_entity.id
_entity.type
_entity.pdbx_description
1 polymer ?
#
loop_
_entity_poly.entity_id
_entity_poly.type
_entity_poly.pdbx_seq_one_letter_code
_entity_poly.pdbx_strand_id
1 'polypeptide(L)' 'MCTHLQELTIEGIPIRADPSLSPQEVRQTVYEILQDWTWEGRHLGKIELIRNGQWVHICSYEKPITQLIPAKYLVKE' A
#
# COMPACT_ATOMS: atom_id res chain seq x y z
N MET A 1 8.49 5.83 -19.60
CA MET A 1 7.75 4.59 -19.94
C MET A 1 6.67 4.43 -18.89
N CYS A 2 5.39 4.35 -19.28
CA CYS A 2 4.31 4.03 -18.33
C CYS A 2 4.50 2.59 -17.88
N THR A 3 5.05 2.39 -16.69
CA THR A 3 5.14 1.08 -16.05
C THR A 3 3.73 0.63 -15.68
N HIS A 4 3.21 -0.35 -16.42
CA HIS A 4 1.99 -1.05 -16.05
C HIS A 4 2.23 -1.68 -14.67
N LEU A 5 1.55 -1.23 -13.61
CA LEU A 5 1.69 -1.84 -12.28
C LEU A 5 0.76 -3.04 -12.19
N GLN A 6 1.20 -4.13 -11.56
CA GLN A 6 0.31 -5.22 -11.17
C GLN A 6 -0.41 -4.86 -9.88
N GLU A 7 -1.72 -5.05 -9.84
CA GLU A 7 -2.54 -4.84 -8.63
C GLU A 7 -2.83 -6.20 -7.99
N LEU A 8 -2.52 -6.32 -6.70
CA LEU A 8 -2.64 -7.54 -5.91
C LEU A 8 -3.31 -7.21 -4.58
N THR A 9 -3.98 -8.19 -3.98
CA THR A 9 -4.51 -8.08 -2.62
C THR A 9 -3.93 -9.22 -1.79
N ILE A 10 -3.21 -8.89 -0.72
CA ILE A 10 -2.65 -9.85 0.25
C ILE A 10 -3.19 -9.49 1.63
N GLU A 11 -3.82 -10.44 2.31
CA GLU A 11 -4.45 -10.23 3.63
C GLU A 11 -5.41 -9.01 3.68
N GLY A 12 -6.11 -8.75 2.57
CA GLY A 12 -7.02 -7.61 2.45
C GLY A 12 -6.33 -6.25 2.22
N ILE A 13 -5.02 -6.24 2.05
CA ILE A 13 -4.22 -5.03 1.80
C ILE A 13 -3.99 -4.88 0.30
N PRO A 14 -4.40 -3.76 -0.33
CA PRO A 14 -4.12 -3.48 -1.72
C PRO A 14 -2.63 -3.19 -1.93
N ILE A 15 -2.07 -3.81 -2.96
CA ILE A 15 -0.66 -3.69 -3.34
C ILE A 15 -0.58 -3.32 -4.81
N ARG A 16 0.27 -2.34 -5.11
CA ARG A 16 0.72 -2.08 -6.47
C ARG A 16 2.18 -2.46 -6.59
N ALA A 17 2.51 -3.43 -7.42
CA ALA A 17 3.88 -3.85 -7.60
C ALA A 17 4.32 -3.64 -9.05
N ASP A 18 5.62 -3.46 -9.25
CA ASP A 18 6.23 -3.57 -10.57
C ASP A 18 6.06 -5.02 -11.08
N PRO A 19 5.64 -5.25 -12.34
CA PRO A 19 5.48 -6.59 -12.90
C PRO A 19 6.77 -7.41 -12.97
N SER A 20 7.93 -6.75 -12.92
CA SER A 20 9.23 -7.42 -12.87
C SER A 20 9.50 -8.12 -11.53
N LEU A 21 8.69 -7.84 -10.50
CA LEU A 21 8.76 -8.53 -9.22
C LEU A 21 7.92 -9.81 -9.27
N SER A 22 8.51 -10.92 -8.85
CA SER A 22 7.79 -12.17 -8.73
C SER A 22 6.72 -12.10 -7.63
N PRO A 23 5.61 -12.83 -7.76
CA PRO A 23 4.59 -12.89 -6.71
C PRO A 23 5.11 -13.40 -5.35
N GLN A 24 6.22 -14.14 -5.34
CA GLN A 24 6.85 -14.63 -4.12
C GLN A 24 7.66 -13.52 -3.43
N GLU A 25 8.46 -12.76 -4.18
CA GLU A 25 9.17 -11.58 -3.67
C GLU A 25 8.17 -10.57 -3.08
N VAL A 26 7.10 -10.27 -3.82
CA VAL A 26 6.04 -9.36 -3.33
C VAL A 26 5.42 -9.87 -2.03
N ARG A 27 5.06 -11.16 -1.95
CA ARG A 27 4.49 -11.75 -0.73
C ARG A 27 5.43 -11.65 0.46
N GLN A 28 6.69 -12.05 0.29
CA GLN A 28 7.68 -12.04 1.36
C GLN A 28 7.86 -10.62 1.91
N THR A 29 8.08 -9.64 1.03
CA THR A 29 8.23 -8.24 1.42
C THR A 29 6.99 -7.70 2.12
N VAL A 30 5.79 -8.02 1.64
CA VAL A 30 4.54 -7.57 2.27
C VAL A 30 4.37 -8.16 3.67
N TYR A 31 4.71 -9.44 3.89
CA TYR A 31 4.63 -10.05 5.22
C TYR A 31 5.60 -9.41 6.22
N GLU A 32 6.82 -9.09 5.80
CA GLU A 32 7.81 -8.39 6.64
C GLU A 32 7.29 -7.02 7.05
N ILE A 33 6.80 -6.22 6.10
CA ILE A 33 6.23 -4.89 6.38
C ILE A 33 5.01 -5.01 7.30
N LEU A 34 4.11 -5.96 7.04
CA LEU A 34 2.91 -6.15 7.85
C LEU A 34 3.27 -6.50 9.31
N GLN A 35 4.27 -7.35 9.50
CA GLN A 35 4.77 -7.71 10.83
C GLN A 35 5.32 -6.49 11.56
N ASP A 36 6.17 -5.69 10.91
CA ASP A 36 6.74 -4.47 11.50
C ASP A 36 5.66 -3.46 11.90
N TRP A 37 4.69 -3.21 11.03
CA TRP A 37 3.56 -2.31 11.32
C TRP A 37 2.70 -2.80 12.47
N THR A 38 2.48 -4.11 12.56
CA THR A 38 1.74 -4.73 13.67
C THR A 38 2.47 -4.51 14.99
N TRP A 39 3.80 -4.64 15.01
CA TRP A 39 4.63 -4.34 16.19
C TRP A 39 4.56 -2.87 16.60
N GLU A 40 4.45 -1.94 15.64
CA GLU A 40 4.26 -0.52 15.90
C GLU A 40 2.83 -0.15 16.34
N GLY A 41 1.88 -1.11 16.33
CA GLY A 41 0.47 -0.85 16.62
C GLY A 41 -0.23 -0.02 15.53
N ARG A 42 0.31 -0.02 14.31
CA ARG A 42 -0.20 0.75 13.17
C ARG A 42 -0.99 -0.14 12.22
N HIS A 43 -1.89 0.48 11.47
CA HIS A 43 -2.73 -0.24 10.50
C HIS A 43 -2.29 0.07 9.08
N LEU A 44 -1.71 -0.92 8.42
CA LEU A 44 -1.29 -0.79 7.04
C LEU A 44 -2.51 -0.73 6.11
N GLY A 45 -2.54 0.29 5.24
CA GLY A 45 -3.66 0.56 4.33
C GLY A 45 -3.36 0.20 2.87
N LYS A 46 -2.13 0.41 2.39
CA LYS A 46 -1.71 0.13 1.02
C LYS A 46 -0.18 0.01 0.96
N ILE A 47 0.34 -0.81 0.04
CA ILE A 47 1.76 -0.84 -0.31
C ILE A 47 1.95 -0.56 -1.81
N GLU A 48 3.00 0.17 -2.15
CA GLU A 48 3.52 0.24 -3.52
C GLU A 48 4.98 -0.23 -3.56
N LEU A 49 5.30 -1.13 -4.50
CA LEU A 49 6.62 -1.69 -4.73
C LEU A 49 7.09 -1.30 -6.15
N ILE A 50 8.08 -0.42 -6.24
CA ILE A 50 8.54 0.15 -7.51
C ILE A 50 10.00 -0.24 -7.73
N ARG A 51 10.27 -1.01 -8.80
CA ARG A 51 11.64 -1.43 -9.10
C ARG A 51 12.42 -0.29 -9.77
N ASN A 52 13.62 -0.01 -9.26
CA ASN A 52 14.56 0.95 -9.82
C ASN A 52 15.94 0.28 -9.96
N GLY A 53 16.15 -0.35 -11.11
CA GLY A 53 17.34 -1.16 -11.37
C GLY A 53 17.42 -2.38 -10.42
N GLN A 54 18.46 -2.38 -9.58
CA GLN A 54 18.68 -3.42 -8.57
C GLN A 54 17.93 -3.17 -7.26
N TRP A 55 17.31 -2.00 -7.10
CA TRP A 55 16.61 -1.60 -5.87
C TRP A 55 15.09 -1.68 -6.03
N VAL A 56 14.39 -1.83 -4.92
CA VAL A 56 12.92 -1.72 -4.86
C VAL A 56 12.58 -0.61 -3.87
N HIS A 57 11.86 0.41 -4.35
CA HIS A 57 11.28 1.44 -3.51
C HIS A 57 9.99 0.90 -2.91
N ILE A 58 9.88 0.98 -1.59
CA ILE A 58 8.72 0.51 -0.82
C ILE A 58 8.02 1.75 -0.27
N CYS A 59 6.79 1.98 -0.72
CA CYS A 59 5.92 3.02 -0.18
C CYS A 59 4.79 2.37 0.61
N SER A 60 4.84 2.48 1.94
CA SER A 60 3.81 1.95 2.84
C SER A 60 2.91 3.08 3.33
N TYR A 61 1.61 2.94 3.11
CA TYR A 61 0.61 3.93 3.47
C TYR A 61 -0.26 3.42 4.61
N GLU A 62 -0.46 4.26 5.61
CA GLU A 62 -1.35 3.95 6.73
C GLU A 62 -2.81 3.97 6.30
N LYS A 63 -3.63 3.11 6.90
CA LYS A 63 -5.07 3.09 6.68
C LYS A 63 -5.64 4.45 7.08
N PRO A 64 -6.38 5.13 6.21
CA PRO A 64 -6.93 6.43 6.53
C PRO A 64 -7.96 6.31 7.65
N ILE A 65 -7.93 7.27 8.58
CA ILE A 65 -9.02 7.48 9.53
C ILE A 65 -10.14 8.15 8.75
N THR A 66 -11.26 7.43 8.59
CA THR A 66 -12.44 7.95 7.91
C THR A 66 -13.38 8.56 8.94
N GLN A 67 -13.85 9.79 8.70
CA GLN A 67 -14.84 10.45 9.52
C GLN A 67 -16.02 10.85 8.64
N LEU A 68 -17.22 10.48 9.06
CA LEU A 68 -18.45 10.90 8.39
C LEU A 68 -18.90 12.23 8.99
N ILE A 69 -18.95 13.28 8.18
CA ILE A 69 -19.46 14.59 8.58
C ILE A 69 -20.74 14.93 7.82
N PRO A 70 -21.69 15.70 8.41
CA PRO A 70 -22.87 16.15 7.69
C PRO A 70 -22.50 17.06 6.51
N ALA A 71 -23.06 16.79 5.32
CA ALA A 71 -22.77 17.55 4.09
C ALA A 71 -23.07 19.05 4.19
N LYS A 72 -24.02 19.44 5.07
CA LYS A 72 -24.36 20.84 5.36
C LYS A 72 -23.18 21.69 5.87
N TYR A 73 -22.09 21.08 6.33
CA TYR A 73 -20.88 21.80 6.76
C TYR A 73 -19.89 22.10 5.61
N LEU A 74 -20.13 21.57 4.41
CA LEU A 74 -19.24 21.71 3.26
C LEU A 74 -19.74 22.71 2.21
N VAL A 75 -21.00 23.15 2.31
CA VAL A 75 -21.55 24.18 1.44
C VAL A 75 -21.29 25.53 2.11
N LYS A 76 -20.32 26.29 1.61
CA LYS A 76 -20.26 27.73 1.87
C LYS A 76 -21.37 28.38 1.04
N GLU A 77 -22.35 28.97 1.72
CA GLU A 77 -23.30 29.90 1.10
C GLU A 77 -22.57 31.12 0.54
#